data_AF-A0A5N5WGL5-F1
#
_entry.id   AF-A0A5N5WGL5-F1
#
_cell.length_a   1.000
_cell.length_b   1.000
_cell.length_c   1.000
_cell.angle_alpha   90.00
_cell.angle_beta   90.00
_cell.angle_gamma   90.00
#
_symmetry.space_group_name_H-M   'P 1'
#
loop_
_entity.id
_entity.type
_entity.pdbx_description
1 polymer ?
#
loop_
_entity_poly.entity_id
_entity_poly.type
_entity_poly.pdbx_seq_one_letter_code
_entity_poly.pdbx_strand_id
1 'polypeptide(L)'
;MGPLIAKVLEEERAARHRAEDDLHGMKELTDILLHLIKKIWVFRCTKHQTTEDTSQQQRVTLKSILDSALAQLELQSVQVEYEQLRRENEQLRAPRRVPIISYTRVDNSN
;
A
#
# COMPACT_ATOMS: atom_id res chain seq x y z
N MET A 1 22.67 -2.99 29.00
CA MET A 1 22.53 -1.87 28.03
C MET A 1 22.37 -2.33 26.58
N GLY A 2 23.09 -3.34 26.08
CA GLY A 2 22.98 -3.80 24.68
C GLY A 2 21.61 -4.29 24.16
N PRO A 3 20.79 -5.04 24.94
CA PRO A 3 19.52 -5.59 24.44
C PRO A 3 18.42 -4.55 24.22
N LEU A 4 18.39 -3.50 25.05
CA LEU A 4 17.40 -2.42 24.96
C LEU A 4 17.67 -1.54 23.72
N ILE A 5 18.95 -1.27 23.43
CA ILE A 5 19.36 -0.50 22.25
C ILE A 5 19.01 -1.27 20.97
N ALA A 6 19.23 -2.59 20.95
CA ALA A 6 18.88 -3.44 19.81
C ALA A 6 17.37 -3.43 19.54
N LYS A 7 16.54 -3.51 20.58
CA LYS A 7 15.08 -3.48 20.47
C LYS A 7 14.55 -2.14 19.94
N VAL A 8 15.07 -1.03 20.45
CA VAL A 8 14.70 0.33 19.97
C VAL A 8 15.09 0.52 18.49
N LEU A 9 16.27 0.02 18.08
CA LEU A 9 16.69 0.07 16.69
C LEU A 9 15.82 -0.78 15.75
N GLU A 10 15.27 -1.89 16.24
CA GLU A 10 14.36 -2.75 15.48
C GLU A 10 12.98 -2.12 15.34
N GLU A 11 12.46 -1.52 16.40
CA GLU A 11 11.20 -0.75 16.41
C GLU A 11 11.26 0.47 15.48
N GLU A 12 12.37 1.22 15.48
CA GLU A 12 12.62 2.34 14.58
C GLU A 12 12.66 1.93 13.10
N ARG A 13 13.32 0.81 12.78
CA ARG A 13 13.33 0.28 11.40
C ARG A 13 11.93 -0.13 10.94
N ALA A 14 11.18 -0.81 11.81
CA ALA A 14 9.80 -1.19 11.51
C ALA A 14 8.87 0.02 11.36
N ALA A 15 9.07 1.09 12.14
CA ALA A 15 8.34 2.34 11.99
C ALA A 15 8.66 3.05 10.66
N ARG A 16 9.94 3.09 10.26
CA ARG A 16 10.35 3.69 8.98
C ARG A 16 9.78 2.94 7.78
N HIS A 17 9.85 1.62 7.77
CA HIS A 17 9.26 0.84 6.67
C HIS A 17 7.75 1.04 6.55
N ARG A 18 7.02 1.14 7.67
CA ARG A 18 5.59 1.50 7.63
C ARG A 18 5.34 2.87 7.02
N ALA A 19 6.14 3.87 7.39
CA ALA A 19 6.02 5.20 6.82
C ALA A 19 6.38 5.26 5.32
N GLU A 20 7.35 4.46 4.87
CA GLU A 20 7.71 4.31 3.45
C GLU A 20 6.58 3.65 2.65
N ASP A 21 5.96 2.60 3.20
CA ASP A 21 4.81 1.91 2.60
C ASP A 21 3.61 2.86 2.47
N ASP A 22 3.27 3.61 3.53
CA ASP A 22 2.19 4.59 3.53
C ASP A 22 2.43 5.70 2.50
N LEU A 23 3.68 6.19 2.41
CA LEU A 23 4.07 7.20 1.43
C LEU A 23 3.99 6.67 0.00
N HIS A 24 4.37 5.41 -0.23
CA HIS A 24 4.27 4.76 -1.53
C HIS A 24 2.80 4.63 -1.97
N GLY A 25 1.92 4.12 -1.09
CA GLY A 25 0.50 4.01 -1.38
C GLY A 25 -0.16 5.37 -1.65
N MET A 26 0.21 6.41 -0.88
CA MET A 26 -0.25 7.79 -1.13
C MET A 26 0.20 8.33 -2.50
N LYS A 27 1.41 8.00 -2.93
CA LYS A 27 1.93 8.41 -4.24
C LYS A 27 1.17 7.75 -5.38
N GLU A 28 0.94 6.44 -5.30
CA GLU A 28 0.17 5.70 -6.31
C GLU A 28 -1.27 6.21 -6.42
N LEU A 29 -1.92 6.47 -5.29
CA LEU A 29 -3.25 7.09 -5.26
C LEU A 29 -3.24 8.47 -5.95
N THR A 30 -2.23 9.29 -5.64
CA THR A 30 -2.08 10.63 -6.24
C THR A 30 -1.90 10.54 -7.75
N ASP A 31 -1.11 9.58 -8.24
CA ASP A 31 -0.87 9.37 -9.66
C ASP A 31 -2.16 8.96 -10.40
N ILE A 32 -2.97 8.08 -9.81
CA ILE A 32 -4.28 7.68 -10.35
C ILE A 32 -5.22 8.89 -10.46
N LEU A 33 -5.31 9.70 -9.40
CA LEU A 33 -6.18 10.89 -9.37
C LEU A 33 -5.70 11.95 -10.37
N LEU A 34 -4.40 12.19 -10.48
CA LEU A 34 -3.82 13.15 -11.42
C LEU A 34 -4.09 12.71 -12.87
N HIS A 35 -3.98 11.40 -13.16
CA HIS A 35 -4.30 10.83 -14.46
C HIS A 35 -5.78 10.99 -14.83
N LEU A 36 -6.68 10.76 -13.86
CA LEU A 36 -8.11 11.00 -14.05
C LEU A 36 -8.40 12.48 -14.36
N ILE A 37 -7.82 13.40 -13.60
CA ILE A 37 -7.96 14.84 -13.84
C ILE A 37 -7.49 15.20 -15.25
N LYS A 38 -6.35 14.69 -15.68
CA LYS A 38 -5.83 14.89 -17.05
C LYS A 38 -6.79 14.37 -18.11
N LYS A 39 -7.32 13.15 -17.94
CA LYS A 39 -8.29 12.57 -18.89
C LYS A 39 -9.58 13.38 -18.97
N ILE A 40 -10.14 13.80 -17.84
CA ILE A 40 -11.34 14.66 -17.80
C ILE A 40 -11.06 16.02 -18.44
N TRP A 41 -9.90 16.61 -18.16
CA TRP A 41 -9.49 17.88 -18.78
C TRP A 41 -9.44 17.78 -20.30
N VAL A 42 -8.72 16.78 -20.83
CA VAL A 42 -8.62 16.53 -22.27
C VAL A 42 -10.00 16.31 -22.87
N PHE A 43 -10.84 15.50 -22.24
CA PHE A 43 -12.21 15.25 -22.68
C PHE A 43 -13.06 16.53 -22.78
N ARG A 44 -12.91 17.47 -21.82
CA ARG A 44 -13.60 18.77 -21.89
C ARG A 44 -13.05 19.66 -23.01
N CYS A 45 -11.74 19.70 -23.20
CA CYS A 45 -11.11 20.49 -24.26
C CYS A 45 -11.54 20.01 -25.66
N THR A 46 -11.62 18.70 -25.88
CA THR A 46 -12.08 18.14 -27.18
C THR A 46 -13.56 18.37 -27.42
N LYS A 47 -14.37 18.40 -26.35
CA LYS A 47 -15.81 18.69 -26.44
C LYS A 47 -16.11 20.12 -26.88
N HIS A 48 -15.32 21.10 -26.44
CA HIS A 48 -15.50 22.49 -26.89
C HIS A 48 -15.21 22.70 -28.39
N GLN A 49 -14.56 21.74 -29.06
CA GLN A 49 -14.20 21.82 -30.47
C GLN A 49 -15.23 21.16 -31.41
N THR A 50 -16.19 20.39 -30.88
CA THR A 50 -17.16 19.62 -31.69
C THR A 50 -18.58 20.04 -31.36
N THR A 51 -19.20 20.78 -32.29
CA THR A 51 -20.43 21.54 -32.04
C THR A 51 -21.75 20.75 -32.20
N GLU A 52 -21.77 19.52 -32.72
CA GLU A 52 -23.04 18.82 -33.03
C GLU A 52 -23.06 17.32 -32.64
N ASP A 53 -24.21 16.88 -32.12
CA ASP A 53 -24.77 15.51 -31.97
C ASP A 53 -23.99 14.36 -31.32
N THR A 54 -22.83 14.60 -30.72
CA THR A 54 -22.05 13.52 -30.05
C THR A 54 -22.43 13.23 -28.60
N SER A 55 -23.58 13.68 -28.10
CA SER A 55 -23.92 13.63 -26.66
C SER A 55 -23.90 12.21 -26.06
N GLN A 56 -24.36 11.21 -26.81
CA GLN A 56 -24.34 9.80 -26.41
C GLN A 56 -22.90 9.28 -26.35
N GLN A 57 -22.11 9.52 -27.40
CA GLN A 57 -20.70 9.11 -27.46
C GLN A 57 -19.87 9.77 -26.36
N GLN A 58 -20.13 11.05 -26.07
CA GLN A 58 -19.51 11.79 -24.97
C GLN A 58 -19.81 11.15 -23.62
N ARG A 59 -21.07 10.75 -23.36
CA ARG A 59 -21.44 10.05 -22.13
C ARG A 59 -20.74 8.71 -22.01
N VAL A 60 -20.66 7.94 -23.10
CA VAL A 60 -19.97 6.64 -23.13
C VAL A 60 -18.46 6.81 -22.86
N THR A 61 -17.82 7.78 -23.50
CA THR A 61 -16.39 8.07 -23.28
C THR A 61 -16.11 8.53 -21.85
N LEU A 62 -16.91 9.46 -21.31
CA LEU A 62 -16.75 9.90 -19.93
C LEU A 62 -16.97 8.75 -18.94
N LYS A 63 -18.01 7.93 -19.17
CA LYS A 63 -18.26 6.74 -18.37
C LYS A 63 -17.05 5.80 -18.39
N SER A 64 -16.50 5.51 -19.57
CA SER A 64 -15.29 4.67 -19.69
C SER A 64 -14.07 5.25 -18.96
N ILE A 65 -13.88 6.58 -18.99
CA ILE A 65 -12.81 7.24 -18.24
C ILE A 65 -12.99 7.04 -16.73
N LEU A 66 -14.22 7.20 -16.23
CA LEU A 66 -14.55 7.03 -14.81
C LEU A 66 -14.45 5.56 -14.37
N ASP A 67 -15.03 4.64 -15.15
CA ASP A 67 -14.98 3.20 -14.89
C ASP A 67 -13.51 2.71 -14.84
N SER A 68 -12.65 3.20 -15.75
CA SER A 68 -11.23 2.89 -15.75
C SER A 68 -10.49 3.41 -14.51
N ALA A 69 -10.83 4.61 -14.02
CA ALA A 69 -10.21 5.14 -12.82
C ALA A 69 -10.71 4.43 -11.55
N LEU A 70 -11.98 4.06 -11.53
CA LEU A 70 -12.58 3.29 -10.44
C LEU A 70 -11.92 1.91 -10.32
N ALA A 71 -11.74 1.20 -11.43
CA ALA A 71 -11.02 -0.08 -11.45
C ALA A 71 -9.54 0.05 -10.98
N GLN A 72 -8.87 1.17 -11.28
CA GLN A 72 -7.52 1.43 -10.79
C GLN A 72 -7.47 1.66 -9.28
N LEU A 73 -8.45 2.39 -8.73
CA LEU A 73 -8.58 2.61 -7.28
C LEU A 73 -8.91 1.32 -6.54
N GLU A 74 -9.82 0.50 -7.07
CA GLU A 74 -10.14 -0.82 -6.50
C GLU A 74 -8.92 -1.73 -6.48
N LEU A 75 -8.15 -1.78 -7.59
CA LEU A 75 -6.91 -2.54 -7.66
C LEU A 75 -5.89 -2.07 -6.60
N GLN A 76 -5.71 -0.75 -6.47
CA GLN A 76 -4.79 -0.16 -5.50
C GLN A 76 -5.22 -0.48 -4.06
N SER A 77 -6.52 -0.44 -3.76
CA SER A 77 -7.06 -0.85 -2.45
C SER A 77 -6.74 -2.31 -2.13
N VAL A 78 -6.98 -3.22 -3.09
CA VAL A 78 -6.69 -4.65 -2.91
C VAL A 78 -5.20 -4.91 -2.76
N GLN A 79 -4.34 -4.18 -3.47
CA GLN A 79 -2.89 -4.28 -3.33
C GLN A 79 -2.42 -3.90 -1.93
N VAL A 80 -2.94 -2.81 -1.37
CA VAL A 80 -2.63 -2.39 0.00
C VAL A 80 -3.07 -3.45 1.02
N GLU A 81 -4.29 -3.98 0.89
CA GLU A 81 -4.78 -5.06 1.77
C GLU A 81 -3.94 -6.33 1.65
N TYR A 82 -3.57 -6.71 0.42
CA TYR A 82 -2.73 -7.87 0.15
C TYR A 82 -1.34 -7.72 0.79
N GLU A 83 -0.70 -6.56 0.65
CA GLU A 83 0.60 -6.30 1.25
C GLU A 83 0.56 -6.30 2.76
N GLN A 84 -0.49 -5.73 3.36
CA GLN A 84 -0.71 -5.81 4.79
C GLN A 84 -0.85 -7.27 5.25
N LEU A 85 -1.68 -8.06 4.58
CA LEU A 85 -1.87 -9.47 4.92
C LEU A 85 -0.60 -10.30 4.72
N ARG A 86 0.18 -10.00 3.67
CA ARG A 86 1.49 -10.64 3.43
C ARG A 86 2.45 -10.37 4.59
N ARG A 87 2.53 -9.11 5.04
CA ARG A 87 3.37 -8.72 6.20
C ARG A 87 2.93 -9.42 7.48
N GLU A 88 1.63 -9.48 7.76
CA GLU A 88 1.09 -10.21 8.92
C GLU A 88 1.43 -11.71 8.85
N ASN A 89 1.32 -12.31 7.66
CA ASN A 89 1.67 -13.72 7.45
C ASN A 89 3.15 -13.99 7.68
N GLU A 90 4.04 -13.13 7.18
CA GLU A 90 5.49 -13.19 7.39
C GLU A 90 5.84 -13.07 8.88
N GLN A 91 5.18 -12.16 9.62
CA GLN A 91 5.38 -12.00 11.07
C GLN A 91 4.93 -13.23 11.86
N LEU A 92 3.80 -13.84 11.49
CA LEU A 92 3.30 -15.07 12.13
C LEU A 92 4.17 -16.29 11.83
N ARG A 93 4.77 -16.35 10.63
CA ARG A 93 5.69 -17.41 10.21
C ARG A 93 7.12 -17.21 10.69
N ALA A 94 7.46 -16.00 11.14
CA ALA A 94 8.77 -15.74 11.74
C ALA A 94 8.95 -16.67 12.96
N PRO A 95 10.07 -17.41 13.06
CA PRO A 95 10.28 -18.32 14.16
C PRO A 95 10.23 -17.54 15.47
N ARG A 96 9.27 -17.85 16.35
CA ARG A 96 9.34 -17.45 17.75
C ARG A 96 10.69 -17.92 18.25
N ARG A 97 11.63 -17.00 18.48
CA ARG A 97 12.81 -17.26 19.31
C ARG A 97 12.29 -17.51 20.72
N VAL A 98 11.82 -18.72 20.99
CA VAL A 98 11.61 -19.21 22.34
C VAL A 98 13.00 -19.24 22.95
N PRO A 99 13.31 -18.43 23.97
CA PRO A 99 14.59 -18.55 24.65
C PRO A 99 14.62 -19.96 25.25
N ILE A 100 15.55 -20.79 24.77
CA ILE A 100 15.87 -22.05 25.40
C ILE A 100 16.47 -21.67 26.75
N ILE A 101 15.63 -21.72 27.79
CA ILE A 101 16.09 -21.69 29.18
C ILE A 101 16.89 -22.97 29.36
N SER A 102 18.21 -22.85 29.20
CA SER A 102 19.17 -23.90 29.51
C SER A 102 19.26 -23.95 31.03
N TYR A 103 18.56 -24.91 31.64
CA TYR A 103 18.77 -25.24 33.04
C TYR A 103 20.17 -25.85 33.17
N THR A 104 21.14 -25.05 33.62
CA THR A 104 22.40 -25.58 34.12
C THR A 104 22.12 -26.37 35.40
N ARG A 105 22.27 -27.69 35.31
CA ARG A 105 22.26 -28.60 36.45
C ARG A 105 23.42 -28.19 37.36
N VAL A 106 23.11 -27.66 38.54
CA VAL A 106 24.09 -27.46 39.60
C VAL A 106 24.32 -28.82 40.23
N ASP A 107 25.40 -29.49 39.81
CA ASP A 107 25.87 -30.71 40.47
C ASP A 107 26.44 -30.32 41.84
N ASN A 108 25.62 -30.48 42.88
CA ASN A 108 26.07 -30.49 44.27
C ASN A 108 26.84 -31.79 44.48
N SER A 109 28.17 -31.71 44.51
CA SER A 109 29.01 -32.74 45.11
C SER A 109 29.30 -32.34 46.55
N ASN A 110 28.89 -33.20 47.48
CA ASN A 110 29.20 -33.16 48.92
C ASN A 110 30.70 -33.17 49.19
#